data_AF-A0A075MRI7-F1
#
_entry.id   AF-A0A075MRI7-F1
#
_cell.length_a   1.000
_cell.length_b   1.000
_cell.length_c   1.000
_cell.angle_alpha   90.00
_cell.angle_beta   90.00
_cell.angle_gamma   90.00
#
_symmetry.space_group_name_H-M   'P 1'
#
loop_
_entity.id
_entity.type
_entity.pdbx_description
1 polymer ?
#
loop_
_entity_poly.entity_id
_entity_poly.type
_entity_poly.pdbx_seq_one_letter_code
_entity_poly.pdbx_strand_id
1 'polypeptide(L)'
;MTAEERLEKKILSAGSAGAKKADLRKEFGEIDAALESLVSKGQVFVDKRSSAYYCFHKDHYVQSLLNTDPRFRLTYDMIKSLEETVSASNREVSRAVEALANNISNLARLVSERANDRSVPASAAPARSISVSDFKKEFDSALASSASSIGWVELAKVRSDVCGRCGITGDDFYRLVSELTGQYQDKYELSTGGGEGVMVRGLLHGFVRCI
;
A
#
# COMPACT_ATOMS: atom_id res chain seq x y z
N MET A 1 -41.16 9.37 -26.70
CA MET A 1 -40.80 8.31 -25.74
C MET A 1 -40.98 6.97 -26.41
N THR A 2 -39.93 6.17 -26.48
CA THR A 2 -39.94 4.82 -27.09
C THR A 2 -40.63 3.82 -26.15
N ALA A 3 -40.99 2.64 -26.67
CA ALA A 3 -41.55 1.56 -25.84
C ALA A 3 -40.56 1.11 -24.74
N GLU A 4 -39.27 1.07 -25.08
CA GLU A 4 -38.18 0.75 -24.15
C GLU A 4 -38.08 1.76 -23.00
N GLU A 5 -38.09 3.06 -23.30
CA GLU A 5 -38.04 4.13 -22.27
C GLU A 5 -39.24 4.09 -21.32
N ARG A 6 -40.44 3.79 -21.84
CA ARG A 6 -41.65 3.67 -21.01
C ARG A 6 -41.57 2.46 -20.08
N LEU A 7 -41.04 1.34 -20.57
CA LEU A 7 -40.81 0.13 -19.79
C LEU A 7 -39.79 0.37 -18.68
N GLU A 8 -38.65 0.99 -19.01
CA GLU A 8 -37.61 1.34 -18.05
C GLU A 8 -38.14 2.27 -16.96
N LYS A 9 -38.85 3.33 -17.35
CA LYS A 9 -39.46 4.28 -16.39
C LYS A 9 -40.44 3.58 -15.45
N LYS A 10 -41.20 2.60 -15.94
CA LYS A 10 -42.09 1.80 -15.10
C LYS A 10 -41.30 0.96 -14.11
N ILE A 11 -40.25 0.27 -14.56
CA ILE A 11 -39.37 -0.54 -13.70
C ILE A 11 -38.71 0.34 -12.63
N LEU A 12 -38.21 1.52 -13.00
CA LEU A 12 -37.65 2.51 -12.07
C LEU A 12 -38.66 2.91 -11.00
N SER A 13 -39.90 3.21 -11.39
CA SER A 13 -40.96 3.61 -10.45
C SER A 13 -41.35 2.55 -9.42
N ALA A 14 -41.02 1.27 -9.66
CA ALA A 14 -41.29 0.18 -8.72
C ALA A 14 -40.30 0.14 -7.54
N GLY A 15 -39.20 0.90 -7.60
CA GLY A 15 -38.25 1.00 -6.50
C GLY A 15 -37.59 -0.34 -6.14
N SER A 16 -37.27 -0.50 -4.85
CA SER A 16 -36.63 -1.71 -4.32
C SER A 16 -37.56 -2.92 -4.18
N ALA A 17 -38.87 -2.75 -4.38
CA ALA A 17 -39.81 -3.88 -4.45
C ALA A 17 -39.71 -4.63 -5.79
N GLY A 18 -39.33 -3.92 -6.86
CA GLY A 18 -39.21 -4.44 -8.21
C GLY A 18 -40.55 -4.62 -8.91
N ALA A 19 -40.52 -4.61 -10.24
CA ALA A 19 -41.68 -4.83 -11.07
C ALA A 19 -41.75 -6.30 -11.50
N LYS A 20 -42.88 -6.97 -11.23
CA LYS A 20 -43.05 -8.38 -11.64
C LYS A 20 -43.14 -8.46 -13.17
N LYS A 21 -42.32 -9.30 -13.79
CA LYS A 21 -42.25 -9.44 -15.27
C LYS A 21 -43.61 -9.78 -15.89
N ALA A 22 -44.41 -10.61 -15.22
CA ALA A 22 -45.75 -10.95 -15.67
C ALA A 22 -46.71 -9.76 -15.71
N ASP A 23 -46.59 -8.81 -14.77
CA ASP A 23 -47.46 -7.63 -14.72
C ASP A 23 -47.02 -6.58 -15.75
N LEU A 24 -45.70 -6.47 -15.99
CA LEU A 24 -45.17 -5.69 -17.11
C LEU A 24 -45.67 -6.22 -18.47
N ARG A 25 -45.69 -7.56 -18.67
CA ARG A 25 -46.20 -8.17 -19.91
C ARG A 25 -47.71 -7.91 -20.10
N LYS A 26 -48.50 -7.87 -19.02
CA LYS A 26 -49.92 -7.50 -19.10
C LYS A 26 -50.12 -6.03 -19.49
N GLU A 27 -49.27 -5.14 -19.01
CA GLU A 27 -49.40 -3.69 -19.24
C GLU A 27 -48.86 -3.26 -20.62
N PHE A 28 -47.76 -3.87 -21.09
CA PHE A 28 -47.04 -3.43 -22.29
C PHE A 28 -47.06 -4.44 -23.45
N GLY A 29 -47.57 -5.66 -23.25
CA GLY A 29 -47.54 -6.73 -24.25
C GLY A 29 -46.17 -7.40 -24.35
N GLU A 30 -45.67 -7.60 -25.58
CA GLU A 30 -44.35 -8.20 -25.82
C GLU A 30 -43.22 -7.27 -25.37
N ILE A 31 -42.58 -7.62 -24.24
CA ILE A 31 -41.52 -6.83 -23.61
C ILE A 31 -40.13 -7.45 -23.71
N ASP A 32 -40.00 -8.70 -24.21
CA ASP A 32 -38.77 -9.47 -24.04
C ASP A 32 -37.57 -8.84 -24.76
N ALA A 33 -37.72 -8.38 -26.00
CA ALA A 33 -36.65 -7.72 -26.75
C ALA A 33 -36.20 -6.39 -26.11
N ALA A 34 -37.16 -5.58 -25.64
CA ALA A 34 -36.86 -4.32 -24.96
C ALA A 34 -36.20 -4.55 -23.59
N LEU A 35 -36.65 -5.58 -22.85
CA LEU A 35 -36.08 -5.95 -21.57
C LEU A 35 -34.65 -6.50 -21.75
N GLU A 36 -34.41 -7.32 -22.77
CA GLU A 36 -33.07 -7.84 -23.10
C GLU A 36 -32.11 -6.71 -23.49
N SER A 37 -32.58 -5.73 -24.29
CA SER A 37 -31.85 -4.48 -24.57
C SER A 37 -31.46 -3.76 -23.28
N LEU A 38 -32.41 -3.52 -22.36
CA LEU A 38 -32.15 -2.83 -21.08
C LEU A 38 -31.20 -3.60 -20.15
N VAL A 39 -31.30 -4.94 -20.13
CA VAL A 39 -30.39 -5.81 -19.38
C VAL A 39 -28.98 -5.75 -19.98
N SER A 40 -28.85 -5.81 -21.30
CA SER A 40 -27.55 -5.71 -21.99
C SER A 40 -26.85 -4.36 -21.75
N LYS A 41 -27.64 -3.29 -21.58
CA LYS A 41 -27.16 -1.94 -21.23
C LYS A 41 -26.88 -1.76 -19.73
N GLY A 42 -27.11 -2.78 -18.90
CA GLY A 42 -26.95 -2.71 -17.45
C GLY A 42 -27.91 -1.76 -16.74
N GLN A 43 -29.03 -1.37 -17.37
CA GLN A 43 -30.03 -0.50 -16.75
C GLN A 43 -31.02 -1.27 -15.89
N VAL A 44 -31.29 -2.52 -16.26
CA VAL A 44 -32.23 -3.39 -15.57
C VAL A 44 -31.58 -4.72 -15.21
N PHE A 45 -31.90 -5.21 -14.02
CA PHE A 45 -31.55 -6.54 -13.53
C PHE A 45 -32.81 -7.37 -13.38
N VAL A 46 -32.73 -8.66 -13.75
CA VAL A 46 -33.85 -9.60 -13.60
C VAL A 46 -33.46 -10.66 -12.59
N ASP A 47 -34.27 -10.79 -11.56
CA ASP A 47 -34.07 -11.72 -10.45
C ASP A 47 -35.29 -12.64 -10.29
N LYS A 48 -35.05 -13.90 -9.94
CA LYS A 48 -36.11 -14.89 -9.73
C LYS A 48 -36.37 -15.03 -8.24
N ARG A 49 -37.58 -14.67 -7.82
CA ARG A 49 -38.06 -14.81 -6.45
C ARG A 49 -39.15 -15.86 -6.39
N SER A 50 -38.84 -16.99 -5.77
CA SER A 50 -39.73 -18.16 -5.72
C SER A 50 -40.16 -18.58 -7.13
N SER A 51 -41.44 -18.42 -7.48
CA SER A 51 -42.02 -18.79 -8.78
C SER A 51 -42.11 -17.64 -9.78
N ALA A 52 -41.65 -16.43 -9.45
CA ALA A 52 -41.81 -15.25 -10.30
C ALA A 52 -40.49 -14.53 -10.59
N TYR A 53 -40.44 -13.88 -11.77
CA TYR A 53 -39.34 -13.01 -12.16
C TYR A 53 -39.70 -11.55 -11.87
N TYR A 54 -38.76 -10.84 -11.26
CA TYR A 54 -38.86 -9.42 -10.93
C TYR A 54 -37.75 -8.66 -11.66
N CYS A 55 -38.11 -7.51 -12.22
CA CYS A 55 -37.22 -6.59 -12.89
C CYS A 55 -36.93 -5.41 -11.97
N PHE A 56 -35.66 -5.04 -11.82
CA PHE A 56 -35.19 -3.95 -10.99
C PHE A 56 -34.36 -2.98 -11.81
N HIS A 57 -34.56 -1.68 -11.64
CA HIS A 57 -33.65 -0.70 -12.18
C HIS A 57 -32.33 -0.73 -11.40
N LYS A 58 -31.20 -0.43 -12.06
CA LYS A 58 -29.86 -0.43 -11.46
C LYS A 58 -29.78 0.39 -10.17
N ASP A 59 -30.49 1.52 -10.12
CA ASP A 59 -30.51 2.45 -8.97
C ASP A 59 -31.15 1.85 -7.72
N HIS A 60 -31.92 0.77 -7.86
CA HIS A 60 -32.68 0.16 -6.77
C HIS A 60 -32.34 -1.32 -6.53
N TYR A 61 -31.60 -1.95 -7.44
CA TYR A 61 -31.30 -3.38 -7.35
C TYR A 61 -30.45 -3.71 -6.11
N VAL A 62 -29.40 -2.93 -5.85
CA VAL A 62 -28.55 -3.10 -4.64
C VAL A 62 -29.38 -2.97 -3.37
N GLN A 63 -30.24 -1.95 -3.27
CA GLN A 63 -31.13 -1.79 -2.11
C GLN A 63 -32.07 -2.98 -1.96
N SER A 64 -32.58 -3.53 -3.08
CA SER A 64 -33.38 -4.73 -3.01
C SER A 64 -32.60 -5.92 -2.47
N LEU A 65 -31.35 -6.13 -2.92
CA LEU A 65 -30.50 -7.22 -2.41
C LEU A 65 -30.22 -7.06 -0.91
N LEU A 66 -29.94 -5.83 -0.43
CA LEU A 66 -29.77 -5.54 0.99
C LEU A 66 -31.03 -5.89 1.82
N ASN A 67 -32.20 -5.73 1.23
CA ASN A 67 -33.47 -6.00 1.90
C ASN A 67 -33.83 -7.49 1.91
N THR A 68 -33.43 -8.26 0.89
CA THR A 68 -33.92 -9.62 0.67
C THR A 68 -32.90 -10.73 0.83
N ASP A 69 -31.61 -10.44 0.62
CA ASP A 69 -30.52 -11.44 0.70
C ASP A 69 -29.67 -11.18 1.96
N PRO A 70 -29.80 -12.01 3.01
CA PRO A 70 -29.02 -11.87 4.23
C PRO A 70 -27.51 -12.03 4.02
N ARG A 71 -27.08 -12.85 3.06
CA ARG A 71 -25.65 -13.07 2.78
C ARG A 71 -25.06 -11.86 2.08
N PHE A 72 -25.79 -11.29 1.11
CA PHE A 72 -25.39 -10.05 0.47
C PHE A 72 -25.29 -8.91 1.48
N ARG A 73 -26.28 -8.77 2.38
CA ARG A 73 -26.26 -7.75 3.43
C ARG A 73 -25.04 -7.88 4.34
N LEU A 74 -24.76 -9.08 4.86
CA LEU A 74 -23.58 -9.33 5.69
C LEU A 74 -22.28 -8.97 4.96
N THR A 75 -22.16 -9.38 3.70
CA THR A 75 -20.96 -9.10 2.88
C THR A 75 -20.80 -7.60 2.64
N TYR A 76 -21.90 -6.90 2.33
CA TYR A 76 -21.92 -5.46 2.14
C TYR A 76 -21.50 -4.71 3.40
N ASP A 77 -22.04 -5.09 4.56
CA ASP A 77 -21.69 -4.47 5.84
C ASP A 77 -20.21 -4.69 6.19
N MET A 78 -19.66 -5.87 5.91
CA MET A 78 -18.23 -6.15 6.07
C MET A 78 -17.36 -5.27 5.16
N ILE A 79 -17.72 -5.13 3.89
CA ILE A 79 -17.00 -4.26 2.94
C ILE A 79 -17.02 -2.81 3.40
N LYS A 80 -18.18 -2.33 3.85
CA LYS A 80 -18.32 -0.96 4.36
C LYS A 80 -17.49 -0.73 5.63
N SER A 81 -17.46 -1.69 6.55
CA SER A 81 -16.61 -1.62 7.73
C SER A 81 -15.11 -1.60 7.38
N LEU A 82 -14.70 -2.38 6.37
CA LEU A 82 -13.34 -2.34 5.84
C LEU A 82 -13.01 -0.97 5.22
N GLU A 83 -13.92 -0.39 4.44
CA GLU A 83 -13.76 0.95 3.85
C GLU A 83 -13.54 2.01 4.93
N GLU A 84 -14.33 1.98 6.01
CA GLU A 84 -14.20 2.89 7.14
C GLU A 84 -12.85 2.71 7.85
N THR A 85 -12.42 1.46 8.05
CA THR A 85 -11.14 1.14 8.70
C THR A 85 -9.95 1.61 7.86
N VAL A 86 -9.96 1.35 6.55
CA VAL A 86 -8.92 1.82 5.63
C VAL A 86 -8.89 3.35 5.58
N SER A 87 -10.05 4.00 5.54
CA SER A 87 -10.14 5.46 5.56
C SER A 87 -9.59 6.06 6.84
N ALA A 88 -9.86 5.45 7.99
CA ALA A 88 -9.30 5.87 9.28
C ALA A 88 -7.78 5.70 9.30
N SER A 89 -7.27 4.55 8.88
CA SER A 89 -5.83 4.27 8.82
C SER A 89 -5.11 5.25 7.89
N ASN A 90 -5.66 5.54 6.70
CA ASN A 90 -5.09 6.52 5.78
C ASN A 90 -4.99 7.92 6.41
N ARG A 91 -6.01 8.34 7.17
CA ARG A 91 -5.97 9.63 7.88
C ARG A 91 -4.86 9.68 8.92
N GLU A 92 -4.64 8.59 9.65
CA GLU A 92 -3.55 8.49 10.63
C GLU A 92 -2.17 8.56 9.96
N VAL A 93 -2.00 7.83 8.84
CA VAL A 93 -0.78 7.90 8.04
C VAL A 93 -0.53 9.30 7.51
N SER A 94 -1.55 9.98 6.96
CA SER A 94 -1.41 11.38 6.50
C SER A 94 -0.94 12.30 7.63
N ARG A 95 -1.52 12.17 8.83
CA ARG A 95 -1.08 12.96 10.00
C ARG A 95 0.37 12.66 10.41
N ALA A 96 0.77 11.39 10.37
CA ALA A 96 2.15 11.00 10.68
C ALA A 96 3.15 11.58 9.66
N VAL A 97 2.78 11.57 8.38
CA VAL A 97 3.58 12.17 7.29
C VAL A 97 3.69 13.69 7.46
N GLU A 98 2.59 14.38 7.77
CA GLU A 98 2.59 15.82 8.05
C GLU A 98 3.48 16.17 9.26
N ALA A 99 3.37 15.39 10.34
CA ALA A 99 4.21 15.57 11.52
C ALA A 99 5.71 15.39 11.20
N LEU A 100 6.04 14.38 10.39
CA LEU A 100 7.41 14.13 9.97
C LEU A 100 7.93 15.28 9.08
N ALA A 101 7.13 15.77 8.12
CA ALA A 101 7.50 16.89 7.27
C ALA A 101 7.78 18.17 8.07
N ASN A 102 6.96 18.44 9.10
CA ASN A 102 7.18 19.56 10.03
C ASN A 102 8.47 19.38 10.83
N ASN A 103 8.73 18.17 11.35
CA ASN A 103 9.96 17.88 12.07
C ASN A 103 11.21 18.03 11.19
N ILE A 104 11.17 17.55 9.95
CA ILE A 104 12.26 17.73 8.97
C ILE A 104 12.50 19.21 8.70
N SER A 105 11.44 20.00 8.51
CA SER A 105 11.54 21.45 8.28
C SER A 105 12.15 22.18 9.48
N ASN A 106 11.72 21.82 10.70
CA ASN A 106 12.28 22.37 11.94
C ASN A 106 13.76 22.01 12.09
N LEU A 107 14.13 20.76 11.78
CA LEU A 107 15.50 20.28 11.87
C LEU A 107 16.41 20.99 10.84
N ALA A 108 15.94 21.15 9.60
CA ALA A 108 16.63 21.90 8.56
C ALA A 108 16.89 23.36 8.98
N ARG A 109 15.93 23.98 9.67
CA ARG A 109 16.08 25.33 10.23
C ARG A 109 17.16 25.39 11.31
N LEU A 110 17.14 24.47 12.28
CA LEU A 110 18.13 24.40 13.36
C LEU A 110 19.56 24.16 12.83
N VAL A 111 19.71 23.31 11.81
CA VAL A 111 21.01 23.07 11.15
C VAL A 111 21.51 24.34 10.45
N SER A 112 20.62 25.08 9.79
CA SER A 112 20.96 26.35 9.12
C SER A 112 21.35 27.44 10.12
N GLU A 113 20.65 27.54 11.25
CA GLU A 113 20.96 28.48 12.34
C GLU A 113 22.34 28.18 12.96
N ARG A 114 22.67 26.90 13.19
CA ARG A 114 24.01 26.49 13.68
C ARG A 114 25.14 26.72 12.68
N ALA A 115 24.86 26.66 11.38
CA ALA A 115 25.85 26.95 10.34
C ALA A 115 26.22 28.44 10.31
N ASN A 116 25.29 29.33 10.68
CA ASN A 116 25.49 30.77 10.67
C ASN A 116 26.20 31.29 11.95
N ASP A 117 26.04 30.61 13.09
CA ASP A 117 26.72 30.95 14.36
C ASP A 117 28.20 30.51 14.42
N ARG A 118 28.67 29.69 13.48
CA ARG A 118 30.09 29.33 13.35
C ARG A 118 30.83 30.33 12.46
N SER A 119 31.01 31.55 12.97
CA SER A 119 32.15 32.37 12.55
C SER A 119 33.37 32.05 13.42
N VAL A 120 34.36 31.36 12.80
CA VAL A 120 35.80 31.22 13.18
C VAL A 120 36.14 30.20 14.30
N PRO A 121 37.32 29.50 14.35
CA PRO A 121 38.47 29.40 13.43
C PRO A 121 38.69 27.99 12.83
N ALA A 122 39.54 27.94 11.80
CA ALA A 122 40.16 26.73 11.29
C ALA A 122 40.99 26.00 12.37
N SER A 123 40.44 24.94 12.94
CA SER A 123 41.22 23.81 13.47
C SER A 123 40.28 22.62 13.66
N ALA A 124 40.10 21.84 12.60
CA ALA A 124 39.56 20.50 12.71
C ALA A 124 40.61 19.56 12.13
N ALA A 125 41.10 18.65 12.97
CA ALA A 125 41.91 17.52 12.54
C ALA A 125 41.19 16.82 11.36
N PRO A 126 41.94 16.33 10.36
CA PRO A 126 41.33 15.80 9.14
C PRO A 126 40.44 14.61 9.51
N ALA A 127 39.13 14.75 9.23
CA ALA A 127 38.23 13.61 9.19
C ALA A 127 38.85 12.57 8.26
N ARG A 128 39.16 11.38 8.78
CA ARG A 128 39.73 10.31 7.97
C ARG A 128 38.68 9.91 6.95
N SER A 129 38.90 10.29 5.69
CA SER A 129 38.09 9.81 4.57
C SER A 129 38.47 8.35 4.29
N ILE A 130 37.56 7.42 4.60
CA ILE A 130 37.71 6.02 4.20
C ILE A 130 37.28 5.86 2.74
N SER A 131 38.07 5.13 1.95
CA SER A 131 37.69 4.78 0.58
C SER A 131 36.59 3.71 0.58
N VAL A 132 35.76 3.63 -0.47
CA VAL A 132 34.72 2.58 -0.60
C VAL A 132 35.33 1.17 -0.54
N SER A 133 36.54 1.00 -1.09
CA SER A 133 37.27 -0.28 -1.05
C SER A 133 37.67 -0.69 0.37
N ASP A 134 38.13 0.25 1.19
CA ASP A 134 38.51 -0.04 2.56
C ASP A 134 37.29 -0.20 3.46
N PHE A 135 36.25 0.62 3.23
CA PHE A 135 34.95 0.44 3.85
C PHE A 135 34.37 -0.95 3.58
N LYS A 136 34.47 -1.44 2.34
CA LYS A 136 34.00 -2.78 1.96
C LYS A 136 34.64 -3.87 2.81
N LYS A 137 35.96 -3.82 3.02
CA LYS A 137 36.68 -4.82 3.83
C LYS A 137 36.16 -4.85 5.26
N GLU A 138 35.99 -3.66 5.85
CA GLU A 138 35.52 -3.52 7.23
C GLU A 138 34.05 -3.93 7.38
N PHE A 139 33.23 -3.62 6.37
CA PHE A 139 31.82 -3.98 6.28
C PHE A 139 31.63 -5.49 6.13
N ASP A 140 32.37 -6.14 5.23
CA ASP A 140 32.34 -7.60 5.05
C ASP A 140 32.80 -8.32 6.31
N SER A 141 33.83 -7.81 6.98
CA SER A 141 34.30 -8.33 8.26
C SER A 141 33.24 -8.19 9.36
N ALA A 142 32.52 -7.07 9.41
CA ALA A 142 31.43 -6.84 10.36
C ALA A 142 30.25 -7.79 10.12
N LEU A 143 29.92 -8.05 8.86
CA LEU A 143 28.87 -8.98 8.48
C LEU A 143 29.26 -10.42 8.86
N ALA A 144 30.48 -10.84 8.54
CA ALA A 144 30.96 -12.19 8.84
C ALA A 144 30.99 -12.46 10.36
N SER A 145 31.36 -11.47 11.18
CA SER A 145 31.39 -11.60 12.64
C SER A 145 30.00 -11.58 13.28
N SER A 146 29.02 -10.95 12.62
CA SER A 146 27.67 -10.76 13.15
C SER A 146 26.62 -11.70 12.57
N ALA A 147 26.94 -12.44 11.51
CA ALA A 147 26.02 -13.33 10.80
C ALA A 147 25.64 -14.56 11.65
N SER A 148 24.34 -14.86 11.67
CA SER A 148 23.80 -16.14 12.14
C SER A 148 23.70 -17.15 10.99
N SER A 149 23.24 -18.38 11.25
CA SER A 149 23.10 -19.46 10.25
C SER A 149 22.31 -19.07 8.99
N ILE A 150 21.48 -18.03 9.07
CA ILE A 150 20.62 -17.52 8.00
C ILE A 150 21.27 -16.36 7.19
N GLY A 151 22.36 -15.78 7.70
CA GLY A 151 23.15 -14.70 7.08
C GLY A 151 22.63 -13.28 7.28
N TRP A 152 21.43 -13.09 7.83
CA TRP A 152 20.84 -11.75 8.05
C TRP A 152 21.38 -11.10 9.32
N VAL A 153 21.76 -9.83 9.20
CA VAL A 153 22.30 -9.00 10.29
C VAL A 153 21.58 -7.66 10.31
N GLU A 154 21.25 -7.15 11.49
CA GLU A 154 20.72 -5.79 11.64
C GLU A 154 21.75 -4.75 11.18
N LEU A 155 21.36 -3.85 10.29
CA LEU A 155 22.27 -2.82 9.77
C LEU A 155 22.76 -1.89 10.90
N ALA A 156 21.91 -1.65 11.91
CA ALA A 156 22.23 -0.91 13.12
C ALA A 156 23.46 -1.47 13.86
N LYS A 157 23.53 -2.81 13.95
CA LYS A 157 24.63 -3.52 14.62
C LYS A 157 25.93 -3.38 13.82
N VAL A 158 25.85 -3.52 12.50
CA VAL A 158 26.98 -3.32 11.58
C VAL A 158 27.48 -1.88 11.65
N ARG A 159 26.57 -0.90 11.68
CA ARG A 159 26.89 0.52 11.84
C ARG A 159 27.66 0.78 13.12
N SER A 160 27.15 0.31 14.26
CA SER A 160 27.82 0.53 15.55
C SER A 160 29.25 0.00 15.56
N ASP A 161 29.49 -1.17 14.96
CA ASP A 161 30.82 -1.78 14.87
C ASP A 161 31.74 -1.01 13.89
N VAL A 162 31.30 -0.79 12.66
CA VAL A 162 32.11 -0.14 11.62
C VAL A 162 32.39 1.32 11.94
N CYS A 163 31.41 2.07 12.47
CA CYS A 163 31.63 3.45 12.95
C CYS A 163 32.65 3.47 14.10
N GLY A 164 32.57 2.52 15.03
CA GLY A 164 33.51 2.39 16.14
C GLY A 164 34.94 2.08 15.67
N ARG A 165 35.10 1.17 14.70
CA ARG A 165 36.42 0.77 14.17
C ARG A 165 37.04 1.81 13.24
N CYS A 166 36.23 2.42 12.38
CA CYS A 166 36.72 3.31 11.33
C CYS A 166 36.70 4.80 11.73
N GLY A 167 36.07 5.15 12.84
CA GLY A 167 35.91 6.54 13.28
C GLY A 167 35.07 7.39 12.33
N ILE A 168 34.14 6.76 11.61
CA ILE A 168 33.22 7.44 10.67
C ILE A 168 31.89 7.75 11.32
N THR A 169 31.21 8.79 10.83
CA THR A 169 29.87 9.15 11.31
C THR A 169 28.80 8.17 10.81
N GLY A 170 27.63 8.18 11.45
CA GLY A 170 26.49 7.39 10.97
C GLY A 170 26.04 7.79 9.57
N ASP A 171 26.08 9.09 9.25
CA ASP A 171 25.72 9.61 7.94
C ASP A 171 26.72 9.16 6.86
N ASP A 172 28.02 9.18 7.17
CA ASP A 172 29.06 8.63 6.29
C ASP A 172 28.88 7.13 6.08
N PHE A 173 28.53 6.39 7.13
CA PHE A 173 28.25 4.96 7.04
C PHE A 173 27.11 4.69 6.06
N TYR A 174 25.94 5.32 6.20
CA TYR A 174 24.81 5.06 5.31
C TYR A 174 25.08 5.51 3.87
N ARG A 175 25.82 6.62 3.69
CA ARG A 175 26.28 7.04 2.37
C ARG A 175 27.17 5.98 1.72
N LEU A 176 28.15 5.46 2.46
CA LEU A 176 29.07 4.42 1.99
C LEU A 176 28.37 3.07 1.74
N VAL A 177 27.36 2.71 2.56
CA VAL A 177 26.52 1.52 2.32
C VAL A 177 25.72 1.67 1.03
N SER A 178 25.15 2.85 0.78
CA SER A 178 24.41 3.13 -0.47
C SER A 178 25.33 3.02 -1.69
N GLU A 179 26.53 3.61 -1.61
CA GLU A 179 27.54 3.51 -2.67
C GLU A 179 28.03 2.07 -2.88
N LEU A 180 28.28 1.33 -1.80
CA LEU A 180 28.74 -0.06 -1.82
C LEU A 180 27.69 -1.00 -2.42
N THR A 181 26.44 -0.91 -1.97
CA THR A 181 25.35 -1.75 -2.48
C THR A 181 24.96 -1.40 -3.92
N GLY A 182 25.11 -0.13 -4.31
CA GLY A 182 24.98 0.30 -5.70
C GLY A 182 26.08 -0.27 -6.60
N GLN A 183 27.34 -0.31 -6.12
CA GLN A 183 28.49 -0.81 -6.88
C GLN A 183 28.58 -2.35 -6.93
N TYR A 184 28.09 -3.05 -5.90
CA TYR A 184 28.19 -4.51 -5.75
C TYR A 184 26.81 -5.15 -5.50
N GLN A 185 25.85 -4.89 -6.39
CA GLN A 185 24.46 -5.34 -6.24
C GLN A 185 24.30 -6.87 -6.16
N ASP A 186 25.24 -7.64 -6.74
CA ASP A 186 25.25 -9.10 -6.71
C ASP A 186 25.86 -9.69 -5.42
N LYS A 187 26.42 -8.83 -4.55
CA LYS A 187 27.12 -9.25 -3.32
C LYS A 187 26.37 -8.91 -2.05
N TYR A 188 25.34 -8.07 -2.10
CA TYR A 188 24.61 -7.64 -0.91
C TYR A 188 23.11 -7.64 -1.15
N GLU A 189 22.37 -8.02 -0.12
CA GLU A 189 20.92 -7.94 -0.12
C GLU A 189 20.46 -7.17 1.11
N LEU A 190 19.52 -6.25 0.88
CA LEU A 190 18.86 -5.46 1.92
C LEU A 190 17.41 -5.93 2.06
N SER A 191 16.95 -6.01 3.29
CA SER A 191 15.56 -6.36 3.61
C SER A 191 15.04 -5.48 4.74
N THR A 192 13.73 -5.42 4.90
CA THR A 192 13.09 -4.70 5.99
C THR A 192 13.07 -5.55 7.26
N GLY A 193 13.44 -4.96 8.40
CA GLY A 193 13.45 -5.63 9.71
C GLY A 193 14.53 -5.11 10.67
N GLY A 194 14.54 -5.60 11.91
CA GLY A 194 15.50 -5.18 12.93
C GLY A 194 15.21 -3.80 13.55
N GLY A 195 16.05 -3.37 14.50
CA GLY A 195 15.80 -2.16 15.31
C GLY A 195 15.73 -0.84 14.52
N GLU A 196 16.38 -0.76 13.36
CA GLU A 196 16.33 0.39 12.44
C GLU A 196 15.47 0.13 11.20
N GLY A 197 14.73 -0.98 11.16
CA GLY A 197 13.91 -1.37 10.02
C GLY A 197 14.69 -1.82 8.79
N VAL A 198 16.03 -1.93 8.86
CA VAL A 198 16.88 -2.45 7.79
C VAL A 198 17.77 -3.61 8.29
N MET A 199 17.71 -4.71 7.55
CA MET A 199 18.58 -5.88 7.66
C MET A 199 19.46 -5.97 6.41
N VAL A 200 20.66 -6.53 6.56
CA VAL A 200 21.61 -6.75 5.47
C VAL A 200 22.20 -8.16 5.54
N ARG A 201 22.50 -8.75 4.39
CA ARG A 201 23.33 -9.95 4.27
C ARG A 201 24.30 -9.86 3.10
N GLY A 202 25.46 -10.51 3.24
CA GLY A 202 26.38 -10.73 2.12
C GLY A 202 25.99 -11.99 1.33
N LEU A 203 26.01 -11.89 0.01
CA LEU A 203 25.77 -12.99 -0.93
C LEU A 203 27.12 -13.61 -1.35
N LEU A 204 27.53 -14.66 -0.66
CA LEU A 204 28.58 -15.55 -1.16
C LEU A 204 28.00 -16.36 -2.32
N HIS A 205 28.58 -16.27 -3.51
CA HIS A 205 28.31 -17.19 -4.61
C HIS A 205 28.55 -18.63 -4.10
N GLY A 206 27.49 -19.39 -3.80
CA GLY A 206 27.59 -20.83 -3.59
C GLY A 206 27.06 -21.43 -2.28
N PHE A 207 26.47 -20.69 -1.34
CA PHE A 207 25.71 -21.35 -0.24
C PHE A 207 24.25 -21.55 -0.63
N VAL A 208 24.01 -22.56 -1.48
CA VAL A 208 22.73 -23.29 -1.46
C VAL A 208 22.62 -23.93 -0.08
N ARG A 209 21.59 -23.57 0.68
CA ARG A 209 21.29 -24.23 1.96
C ARG A 209 20.99 -25.71 1.71
N CYS A 210 21.67 -26.59 2.42
CA CYS A 210 21.01 -27.83 2.82
C CYS A 210 20.12 -27.50 4.04
N ILE A 211 18.85 -27.85 3.89
CA ILE A 211 17.78 -27.79 4.89
C ILE A 211 18.07 -28.80 6.00
#